data_AF-A0A117MJK2-F1
#
_entry.id   AF-A0A117MJK2-F1
#
_cell.length_a   1.000
_cell.length_b   1.000
_cell.length_c   1.000
_cell.angle_alpha   90.00
_cell.angle_beta   90.00
_cell.angle_gamma   90.00
#
_symmetry.space_group_name_H-M   'P 1'
#
loop_
_entity.id
_entity.type
_entity.pdbx_description
1 polymer ?
#
loop_
_entity_poly.entity_id
_entity_poly.type
_entity_poly.pdbx_seq_one_letter_code
_entity_poly.pdbx_strand_id
1 'polypeptide(L)'
;MKRNIVIATVAAAALIGGGTVAAYASGDDSAPTQRQSTARVADDRDDDVTEIRSQARTAEVSAADAIAAALKHTPGTAVAADLDDDGTGAWDVDVVKSDGTEYTVSVSAGTGKVLGAQRDADDDNDGREDLAALKGASVDAREAAEAGAAKGTVTDVDLDDDGPAAWSVETTKGEWKVDLKTGKVTQDHDDRDGQDDRDGDDD
;
A
#
# COMPACT_ATOMS: atom_id res chain seq x y z
N MET A 1 4.26 -3.47 17.17
CA MET A 1 3.64 -2.13 17.01
C MET A 1 3.61 -1.91 15.51
N LYS A 2 2.43 -1.79 14.89
CA LYS A 2 2.29 -1.72 13.43
C LYS A 2 3.02 -0.48 12.90
N ARG A 3 4.02 -0.66 12.05
CA ARG A 3 4.68 0.45 11.32
C ARG A 3 4.02 0.54 9.96
N ASN A 4 2.91 1.26 9.91
CA ASN A 4 2.29 1.64 8.65
C ASN A 4 3.30 2.54 7.92
N ILE A 5 3.99 2.03 6.90
CA ILE A 5 4.75 2.90 5.99
C ILE A 5 3.70 3.59 5.12
N VAL A 6 3.24 4.74 5.60
CA VAL A 6 2.40 5.64 4.82
C VAL A 6 3.34 6.40 3.89
N ILE A 7 3.51 5.92 2.66
CA ILE A 7 4.27 6.63 1.63
C ILE A 7 3.39 7.79 1.16
N ALA A 8 3.48 8.92 1.87
CA ALA A 8 2.74 10.14 1.54
C ALA A 8 3.33 10.78 0.27
N THR A 9 2.77 10.46 -0.89
CA THR A 9 3.11 11.08 -2.17
C THR A 9 2.54 12.50 -2.23
N VAL A 10 3.37 13.51 -1.93
CA VAL A 10 2.95 14.92 -2.03
C VAL A 10 2.98 15.37 -3.49
N ALA A 11 1.83 15.28 -4.17
CA ALA A 11 1.62 15.93 -5.47
C ALA A 11 1.43 17.44 -5.29
N ALA A 12 2.47 18.23 -5.61
CA ALA A 12 2.37 19.69 -5.62
C ALA A 12 1.55 20.18 -6.84
N ALA A 13 0.24 20.37 -6.66
CA ALA A 13 -0.62 21.01 -7.65
C ALA A 13 -0.45 22.55 -7.60
N ALA A 14 0.24 23.12 -8.59
CA ALA A 14 0.29 24.57 -8.79
C ALA A 14 -1.07 25.09 -9.31
N LEU A 15 -1.93 25.54 -8.39
CA LEU A 15 -3.20 26.19 -8.73
C LEU A 15 -2.98 27.65 -9.15
N ILE A 16 -3.17 27.92 -10.44
CA ILE A 16 -3.43 29.27 -10.96
C ILE A 16 -4.86 29.65 -10.55
N GLY A 17 -5.01 30.27 -9.38
CA GLY A 17 -6.29 30.79 -8.89
C GLY A 17 -6.54 32.22 -9.34
N GLY A 18 -7.42 32.41 -10.31
CA GLY A 18 -8.03 33.70 -10.64
C GLY A 18 -9.43 33.83 -10.00
N GLY A 19 -9.76 35.03 -9.52
CA GLY A 19 -11.15 35.45 -9.30
C GLY A 19 -11.47 36.03 -7.93
N THR A 20 -11.35 37.34 -7.77
CA THR A 20 -12.00 38.08 -6.69
C THR A 20 -13.44 38.38 -7.08
N VAL A 21 -14.43 37.93 -6.29
CA VAL A 21 -15.73 38.60 -6.23
C VAL A 21 -16.17 38.74 -4.79
N ALA A 22 -16.37 40.00 -4.38
CA ALA A 22 -17.01 40.37 -3.13
C ALA A 22 -18.42 40.89 -3.46
N ALA A 23 -19.43 40.43 -2.72
CA ALA A 23 -20.47 41.27 -2.13
C ALA A 23 -21.45 40.43 -1.30
N TYR A 24 -21.65 40.88 -0.06
CA TYR A 24 -22.65 40.47 0.91
C TYR A 24 -24.04 40.99 0.52
N ALA A 25 -25.10 40.26 0.90
CA ALA A 25 -26.40 40.84 1.17
C ALA A 25 -27.22 39.91 2.08
N SER A 26 -27.83 40.53 3.09
CA SER A 26 -28.43 39.99 4.31
C SER A 26 -29.80 39.31 4.11
N GLY A 27 -30.16 38.43 5.05
CA GLY A 27 -31.53 37.93 5.24
C GLY A 27 -31.64 37.13 6.54
N ASP A 28 -32.49 37.59 7.45
CA ASP A 28 -32.56 37.30 8.88
C ASP A 28 -33.41 36.06 9.28
N ASP A 29 -33.20 35.64 10.54
CA ASP A 29 -34.06 34.88 11.47
C ASP A 29 -34.51 33.41 11.21
N SER A 30 -33.98 32.45 12.00
CA SER A 30 -34.72 31.76 13.10
C SER A 30 -34.04 30.49 13.65
N ALA A 31 -33.77 30.52 14.95
CA ALA A 31 -33.65 29.41 15.95
C ALA A 31 -32.46 28.40 15.90
N PRO A 32 -31.79 28.15 17.05
CA PRO A 32 -30.67 27.21 17.14
C PRO A 32 -31.19 25.79 17.37
N THR A 33 -31.03 24.90 16.38
CA THR A 33 -31.14 23.47 16.65
C THR A 33 -29.75 22.93 16.89
N GLN A 34 -29.42 22.70 18.17
CA GLN A 34 -28.35 21.79 18.57
C GLN A 34 -28.59 20.45 17.88
N ARG A 35 -27.90 20.21 16.75
CA ARG A 35 -27.61 18.84 16.34
C ARG A 35 -26.28 18.51 16.95
N GLN A 36 -26.37 17.81 18.08
CA GLN A 36 -25.28 17.11 18.71
C GLN A 36 -24.55 16.32 17.61
N SER A 37 -23.34 16.76 17.30
CA SER A 37 -22.34 15.95 16.62
C SER A 37 -22.04 14.78 17.53
N THR A 38 -22.86 13.74 17.46
CA THR A 38 -22.40 12.39 17.76
C THR A 38 -21.49 12.05 16.59
N ALA A 39 -20.24 12.51 16.69
CA ALA A 39 -19.15 12.01 15.89
C ALA A 39 -19.10 10.51 16.18
N ARG A 40 -19.81 9.74 15.36
CA ARG A 40 -19.50 8.35 15.18
C ARG A 40 -18.15 8.39 14.50
N VAL A 41 -17.11 8.23 15.30
CA VAL A 41 -15.82 7.72 14.85
C VAL A 41 -16.14 6.29 14.41
N ALA A 42 -16.71 6.18 13.22
CA ALA A 42 -16.94 4.93 12.52
C ALA A 42 -15.77 4.83 11.57
N ASP A 43 -14.70 4.22 12.09
CA ASP A 43 -13.84 3.31 11.35
C ASP A 43 -13.43 3.77 9.94
N ASP A 44 -12.54 4.76 9.87
CA ASP A 44 -11.88 5.17 8.62
C ASP A 44 -11.11 4.00 7.94
N ARG A 45 -10.94 2.86 8.63
CA ARG A 45 -10.19 1.70 8.15
C ARG A 45 -10.96 0.79 7.19
N ASP A 46 -12.29 0.77 7.28
CA ASP A 46 -13.12 -0.10 6.44
C ASP A 46 -13.31 0.48 5.03
N ASP A 47 -13.18 1.80 4.89
CA ASP A 47 -13.33 2.51 3.62
C ASP A 47 -12.11 2.25 2.71
N ASP A 48 -10.88 2.37 3.23
CA ASP A 48 -9.62 2.10 2.49
C ASP A 48 -9.59 0.68 1.90
N VAL A 49 -9.91 -0.32 2.73
CA VAL A 49 -9.91 -1.73 2.31
C VAL A 49 -11.04 -2.02 1.31
N THR A 50 -12.11 -1.25 1.33
CA THR A 50 -13.20 -1.36 0.34
C THR A 50 -12.81 -0.72 -1.00
N GLU A 51 -12.08 0.39 -0.95
CA GLU A 51 -11.59 1.13 -2.10
C GLU A 51 -10.50 0.35 -2.86
N ILE A 52 -9.45 -0.13 -2.17
CA ILE A 52 -8.39 -0.96 -2.77
C ILE A 52 -8.94 -2.21 -3.47
N ARG A 53 -9.93 -2.88 -2.85
CA ARG A 53 -10.61 -4.04 -3.44
C ARG A 53 -11.42 -3.68 -4.68
N SER A 54 -11.94 -2.46 -4.74
CA SER A 54 -12.70 -1.99 -5.89
C SER A 54 -11.77 -1.67 -7.06
N GLN A 55 -10.62 -1.07 -6.82
CA GLN A 55 -9.62 -0.81 -7.87
C GLN A 55 -8.95 -2.08 -8.34
N ALA A 56 -8.67 -3.02 -7.45
CA ALA A 56 -8.15 -4.34 -7.79
C ALA A 56 -9.06 -5.09 -8.80
N ARG A 57 -10.37 -4.83 -8.78
CA ARG A 57 -11.31 -5.38 -9.77
C ARG A 57 -11.23 -4.71 -11.14
N THR A 58 -10.72 -3.49 -11.19
CA THR A 58 -10.57 -2.70 -12.42
C THR A 58 -9.15 -2.74 -13.01
N ALA A 59 -8.16 -3.17 -12.22
CA ALA A 59 -6.81 -3.39 -12.69
C ALA A 59 -6.78 -4.54 -13.71
N GLU A 60 -6.28 -4.26 -14.92
CA GLU A 60 -6.07 -5.27 -15.96
C GLU A 60 -4.66 -5.90 -15.87
N VAL A 61 -3.74 -5.21 -15.20
CA VAL A 61 -2.34 -5.58 -15.03
C VAL A 61 -2.13 -6.14 -13.65
N SER A 62 -1.54 -7.33 -13.57
CA SER A 62 -1.19 -7.96 -12.29
C SER A 62 0.05 -7.30 -11.66
N ALA A 63 0.21 -7.45 -10.34
CA ALA A 63 1.43 -7.05 -9.64
C ALA A 63 2.70 -7.64 -10.29
N ALA A 64 2.68 -8.94 -10.64
CA ALA A 64 3.80 -9.62 -11.28
C ALA A 64 4.17 -9.00 -12.64
N ASP A 65 3.18 -8.61 -13.45
CA ASP A 65 3.40 -7.96 -14.73
C ASP A 65 3.89 -6.52 -14.57
N ALA A 66 3.37 -5.79 -13.57
CA ALA A 66 3.84 -4.46 -13.22
C ALA A 66 5.31 -4.48 -12.77
N ILE A 67 5.68 -5.39 -11.87
CA ILE A 67 7.07 -5.61 -11.43
C ILE A 67 7.96 -5.89 -12.64
N ALA A 68 7.52 -6.77 -13.55
CA ALA A 68 8.28 -7.08 -14.76
C ALA A 68 8.49 -5.86 -15.67
N ALA A 69 7.45 -5.04 -15.85
CA ALA A 69 7.51 -3.81 -16.63
C ALA A 69 8.45 -2.78 -15.98
N ALA A 70 8.36 -2.61 -14.67
CA ALA A 70 9.20 -1.73 -13.88
C ALA A 70 10.68 -2.14 -13.99
N LEU A 71 11.01 -3.41 -13.74
CA LEU A 71 12.38 -3.93 -13.82
C LEU A 71 12.98 -3.86 -15.23
N LYS A 72 12.14 -3.97 -16.27
CA LYS A 72 12.58 -3.76 -17.65
C LYS A 72 12.97 -2.30 -17.92
N HIS A 73 12.27 -1.34 -17.30
CA HIS A 73 12.55 0.08 -17.45
C HIS A 73 13.71 0.54 -16.55
N THR A 74 13.68 0.11 -15.29
CA THR A 74 14.65 0.42 -14.25
C THR A 74 15.26 -0.88 -13.74
N PRO A 75 16.42 -1.33 -14.28
CA PRO A 75 17.06 -2.55 -13.80
C PRO A 75 17.54 -2.44 -12.35
N GLY A 76 17.19 -3.42 -11.54
CA GLY A 76 17.52 -3.48 -10.11
C GLY A 76 16.85 -4.68 -9.44
N THR A 77 16.62 -4.57 -8.14
CA THR A 77 15.86 -5.54 -7.34
C THR A 77 14.53 -4.90 -6.97
N ALA A 78 13.41 -5.50 -7.35
CA ALA A 78 12.10 -5.06 -6.89
C ALA A 78 11.89 -5.51 -5.44
N VAL A 79 11.41 -4.61 -4.60
CA VAL A 79 11.30 -4.81 -3.15
C VAL A 79 9.94 -4.45 -2.58
N ALA A 80 9.14 -3.68 -3.32
CA ALA A 80 7.73 -3.48 -3.05
C ALA A 80 6.95 -3.32 -4.38
N ALA A 81 5.65 -3.58 -4.37
CA ALA A 81 4.76 -3.36 -5.51
C ALA A 81 3.31 -3.20 -5.04
N ASP A 82 2.83 -1.95 -5.07
CA ASP A 82 1.58 -1.59 -4.40
C ASP A 82 0.61 -0.95 -5.40
N LEU A 83 -0.65 -1.34 -5.33
CA LEU A 83 -1.70 -0.78 -6.18
C LEU A 83 -2.18 0.53 -5.56
N ASP A 84 -1.91 1.64 -6.23
CA ASP A 84 -2.33 2.98 -5.81
C ASP A 84 -3.86 3.10 -5.80
N ASP A 85 -4.38 3.53 -4.65
CA ASP A 85 -5.80 3.73 -4.39
C ASP A 85 -6.29 5.17 -4.53
N ASP A 86 -5.44 6.13 -4.85
CA ASP A 86 -5.82 7.53 -5.03
C ASP A 86 -6.48 7.83 -6.41
N GLY A 87 -6.89 6.79 -7.13
CA GLY A 87 -7.74 6.89 -8.33
C GLY A 87 -7.01 7.10 -9.66
N THR A 88 -5.67 7.06 -9.68
CA THR A 88 -4.91 7.04 -10.94
C THR A 88 -4.83 5.65 -11.58
N GLY A 89 -5.06 4.60 -10.79
CA GLY A 89 -5.00 3.20 -11.24
C GLY A 89 -3.61 2.86 -11.73
N ALA A 90 -2.62 2.97 -10.85
CA ALA A 90 -1.23 2.66 -11.11
C ALA A 90 -0.70 1.66 -10.07
N TRP A 91 0.32 0.91 -10.47
CA TRP A 91 1.18 0.16 -9.57
C TRP A 91 2.42 1.01 -9.33
N ASP A 92 2.77 1.24 -8.08
CA ASP A 92 4.07 1.78 -7.72
C ASP A 92 4.99 0.63 -7.33
N VAL A 93 6.11 0.51 -8.07
CA VAL A 93 7.08 -0.56 -7.86
C VAL A 93 8.39 0.03 -7.38
N ASP A 94 8.78 -0.30 -6.16
CA ASP A 94 10.05 0.12 -5.61
C ASP A 94 11.18 -0.78 -6.08
N VAL A 95 12.19 -0.16 -6.68
CA VAL A 95 13.35 -0.82 -7.28
C VAL A 95 14.64 -0.26 -6.69
N VAL A 96 15.39 -1.12 -6.02
CA VAL A 96 16.72 -0.82 -5.51
C VAL A 96 17.77 -1.19 -6.55
N LYS A 97 18.54 -0.20 -6.98
CA LYS A 97 19.69 -0.38 -7.87
C LYS A 97 20.88 -0.96 -7.14
N SER A 98 21.85 -1.46 -7.91
CA SER A 98 23.08 -2.04 -7.35
C SER A 98 23.95 -1.05 -6.57
N ASP A 99 23.77 0.25 -6.78
CA ASP A 99 24.44 1.31 -6.01
C ASP A 99 23.71 1.67 -4.71
N GLY A 100 22.60 0.96 -4.40
CA GLY A 100 21.74 1.21 -3.25
C GLY A 100 20.70 2.30 -3.47
N THR A 101 20.67 2.95 -4.64
CA THR A 101 19.66 3.97 -4.94
C THR A 101 18.29 3.33 -5.17
N GLU A 102 17.28 3.87 -4.51
CA GLU A 102 15.89 3.46 -4.67
C GLU A 102 15.15 4.31 -5.71
N TYR A 103 14.26 3.66 -6.45
CA TYR A 103 13.36 4.27 -7.41
C TYR A 103 11.96 3.69 -7.26
N THR A 104 10.97 4.54 -7.08
CA THR A 104 9.57 4.17 -7.26
C THR A 104 9.22 4.31 -8.75
N VAL A 105 8.79 3.22 -9.36
CA VAL A 105 8.43 3.15 -10.78
C VAL A 105 6.92 2.96 -10.91
N SER A 106 6.22 4.01 -11.33
CA SER A 106 4.78 3.96 -11.53
C SER A 106 4.42 3.31 -12.87
N VAL A 107 3.57 2.30 -12.85
CA VAL A 107 3.11 1.52 -14.00
C VAL A 107 1.59 1.54 -14.05
N SER A 108 0.99 1.93 -15.18
CA SER A 108 -0.47 1.94 -15.33
C SER A 108 -1.07 0.56 -15.10
N ALA A 109 -1.97 0.44 -14.11
CA ALA A 109 -2.67 -0.80 -13.77
C ALA A 109 -3.68 -1.23 -14.84
N GLY A 110 -4.08 -0.33 -15.74
CA GLY A 110 -4.95 -0.64 -16.88
C GLY A 110 -4.21 -1.06 -18.16
N THR A 111 -2.92 -0.70 -18.32
CA THR A 111 -2.23 -0.91 -19.63
C THR A 111 -0.83 -1.49 -19.54
N GLY A 112 -0.22 -1.53 -18.37
CA GLY A 112 1.13 -2.03 -18.11
C GLY A 112 2.22 -1.08 -18.60
N LYS A 113 1.85 0.14 -18.99
CA LYS A 113 2.79 1.17 -19.44
C LYS A 113 3.41 1.85 -18.23
N VAL A 114 4.74 1.96 -18.23
CA VAL A 114 5.46 2.80 -17.28
C VAL A 114 5.07 4.25 -17.50
N LEU A 115 4.58 4.89 -16.45
CA LEU A 115 4.14 6.28 -16.41
C LEU A 115 5.29 7.21 -16.01
N GLY A 116 6.17 6.74 -15.13
CA GLY A 116 7.33 7.47 -14.67
C GLY A 116 8.22 6.63 -13.76
N ALA A 117 9.37 7.18 -13.42
CA ALA A 117 10.23 6.66 -12.36
C ALA A 117 10.75 7.86 -11.57
N GLN A 118 10.52 7.87 -10.26
CA GLN A 118 11.02 8.88 -9.35
C GLN A 118 12.17 8.24 -8.55
N ARG A 119 13.29 8.95 -8.41
CA ARG A 119 14.34 8.53 -7.48
C ARG A 119 13.89 8.96 -6.10
N ASP A 120 13.88 8.05 -5.14
CA ASP A 120 13.60 8.44 -3.78
C ASP A 120 14.76 9.25 -3.22
N ALA A 121 14.46 10.41 -2.65
CA ALA A 121 15.43 11.47 -2.38
C ALA A 121 15.67 11.70 -0.90
N ASP A 122 15.23 10.79 -0.03
CA ASP A 122 15.56 10.86 1.38
C ASP A 122 17.08 10.75 1.55
N ASP A 123 17.69 11.89 1.88
CA ASP A 123 19.12 12.10 2.14
C ASP A 123 19.59 11.42 3.44
N ASP A 124 18.67 10.75 4.14
CA ASP A 124 18.94 9.97 5.33
C ASP A 124 19.27 8.54 4.88
N ASN A 125 20.56 8.22 4.89
CA ASN A 125 21.13 6.89 4.66
C ASN A 125 20.75 5.90 5.80
N ASP A 126 19.51 5.94 6.26
CA ASP A 126 18.88 4.95 7.13
C ASP A 126 18.48 3.77 6.24
N GLY A 127 19.49 3.23 5.56
CA GLY A 127 19.35 2.37 4.41
C GLY A 127 18.74 1.05 4.80
N ARG A 128 17.55 0.77 4.27
CA ARG A 128 17.05 -0.54 3.85
C ARG A 128 17.83 -1.74 4.44
N GLU A 129 17.74 -1.91 5.76
CA GLU A 129 18.38 -3.02 6.47
C GLU A 129 17.72 -4.35 6.06
N ASP A 130 16.45 -4.28 5.66
CA ASP A 130 15.63 -5.32 5.05
C ASP A 130 16.27 -5.94 3.79
N LEU A 131 17.05 -5.20 3.00
CA LEU A 131 17.79 -5.76 1.85
C LEU A 131 18.80 -6.84 2.25
N ALA A 132 19.27 -6.84 3.51
CA ALA A 132 20.12 -7.92 4.00
C ALA A 132 19.37 -9.27 4.00
N ALA A 133 18.05 -9.24 4.21
CA ALA A 133 17.19 -10.41 4.21
C ALA A 133 17.08 -11.07 2.83
N LEU A 134 17.19 -10.27 1.76
CA LEU A 134 17.25 -10.77 0.38
C LEU A 134 18.56 -11.48 0.03
N LYS A 135 19.62 -11.38 0.86
CA LYS A 135 20.88 -12.06 0.58
C LYS A 135 20.71 -13.57 0.68
N GLY A 136 20.66 -14.22 -0.49
CA GLY A 136 20.42 -15.66 -0.60
C GLY A 136 18.94 -16.05 -0.63
N ALA A 137 18.04 -15.09 -0.82
CA ALA A 137 16.69 -15.36 -1.26
C ALA A 137 16.73 -16.05 -2.63
N SER A 138 15.83 -17.01 -2.82
CA SER A 138 15.60 -17.71 -4.10
C SER A 138 14.26 -17.31 -4.73
N VAL A 139 13.42 -16.61 -3.98
CA VAL A 139 12.12 -16.11 -4.39
C VAL A 139 12.19 -14.60 -4.45
N ASP A 140 11.92 -14.02 -5.62
CA ASP A 140 11.81 -12.57 -5.78
C ASP A 140 10.36 -12.06 -5.60
N ALA A 141 10.19 -10.73 -5.59
CA ALA A 141 8.88 -10.10 -5.43
C ALA A 141 7.87 -10.53 -6.50
N ARG A 142 8.34 -10.77 -7.73
CA ARG A 142 7.48 -11.20 -8.84
C ARG A 142 6.98 -12.62 -8.59
N GLU A 143 7.86 -13.53 -8.20
CA GLU A 143 7.50 -14.91 -7.88
C GLU A 143 6.57 -14.97 -6.66
N ALA A 144 6.77 -14.10 -5.66
CA ALA A 144 5.87 -13.95 -4.53
C ALA A 144 4.47 -13.47 -4.96
N ALA A 145 4.42 -12.45 -5.83
CA ALA A 145 3.17 -11.95 -6.42
C ALA A 145 2.41 -13.06 -7.18
N GLU A 146 3.11 -13.85 -7.99
CA GLU A 146 2.53 -14.99 -8.73
C GLU A 146 1.99 -16.06 -7.76
N ALA A 147 2.69 -16.32 -6.65
CA ALA A 147 2.24 -17.26 -5.64
C ALA A 147 0.99 -16.76 -4.87
N GLY A 148 0.95 -15.47 -4.53
CA GLY A 148 -0.20 -14.83 -3.88
C GLY A 148 -1.42 -14.71 -4.79
N ALA A 149 -1.24 -14.57 -6.10
CA ALA A 149 -2.33 -14.53 -7.08
C ALA A 149 -3.21 -15.80 -7.07
N ALA A 150 -2.66 -16.94 -6.61
CA ALA A 150 -3.44 -18.16 -6.40
C ALA A 150 -4.46 -18.06 -5.24
N LYS A 151 -4.34 -17.03 -4.38
CA LYS A 151 -5.15 -16.81 -3.19
C LYS A 151 -6.18 -15.69 -3.34
N GLY A 152 -5.93 -14.74 -4.23
CA GLY A 152 -6.84 -13.64 -4.55
C GLY A 152 -6.20 -12.71 -5.56
N THR A 153 -6.91 -11.63 -5.94
CA THR A 153 -6.24 -10.54 -6.65
C THR A 153 -5.27 -9.87 -5.68
N VAL A 154 -3.98 -9.87 -6.03
CA VAL A 154 -2.91 -9.19 -5.29
C VAL A 154 -3.11 -7.69 -5.38
N THR A 155 -2.92 -6.99 -4.27
CA THR A 155 -2.99 -5.52 -4.16
C THR A 155 -1.68 -4.92 -3.70
N ASP A 156 -0.84 -5.69 -3.02
CA ASP A 156 0.39 -5.24 -2.39
C ASP A 156 1.36 -6.42 -2.27
N VAL A 157 2.65 -6.16 -2.45
CA VAL A 157 3.74 -7.12 -2.22
C VAL A 157 4.93 -6.40 -1.65
N ASP A 158 5.31 -6.70 -0.42
CA ASP A 158 6.39 -6.02 0.29
C ASP A 158 7.29 -7.01 1.07
N LEU A 159 8.48 -6.55 1.47
CA LEU A 159 9.35 -7.32 2.37
C LEU A 159 8.90 -7.14 3.82
N ASP A 160 8.51 -8.24 4.46
CA ASP A 160 8.17 -8.24 5.87
C ASP A 160 9.44 -8.19 6.74
N ASP A 161 9.56 -7.14 7.56
CA ASP A 161 10.66 -6.90 8.49
C ASP A 161 10.31 -7.22 9.96
N ASP A 162 9.03 -7.50 10.27
CA ASP A 162 8.52 -7.73 11.62
C ASP A 162 8.63 -9.22 12.04
N GLY A 163 9.23 -10.09 11.20
CA GLY A 163 9.31 -11.53 11.41
C GLY A 163 10.48 -12.24 10.73
N PRO A 164 10.48 -13.60 10.64
CA PRO A 164 11.43 -14.29 9.79
C PRO A 164 11.22 -13.83 8.35
N ALA A 165 12.28 -13.30 7.75
CA ALA A 165 12.28 -12.72 6.40
C ALA A 165 11.41 -13.50 5.40
N ALA A 166 10.33 -12.87 4.96
CA ALA A 166 9.34 -13.37 4.02
C ALA A 166 8.84 -12.21 3.15
N TRP A 167 8.29 -12.53 1.99
CA TRP A 167 7.43 -11.57 1.30
C TRP A 167 6.07 -11.57 1.99
N SER A 168 5.56 -10.39 2.29
CA SER A 168 4.15 -10.18 2.55
C SER A 168 3.44 -9.94 1.22
N VAL A 169 2.25 -10.52 1.07
CA VAL A 169 1.43 -10.41 -0.14
C VAL A 169 -0.01 -10.19 0.30
N GLU A 170 -0.48 -8.94 0.19
CA GLU A 170 -1.88 -8.65 0.42
C GLU A 170 -2.71 -9.00 -0.82
N THR A 171 -3.86 -9.60 -0.57
CA THR A 171 -4.85 -9.87 -1.61
C THR A 171 -6.21 -9.39 -1.17
N THR A 172 -7.11 -9.26 -2.13
CA THR A 172 -8.55 -9.05 -1.89
C THR A 172 -9.22 -10.08 -0.95
N LYS A 173 -8.54 -11.18 -0.57
CA LYS A 173 -9.02 -12.21 0.36
C LYS A 173 -8.21 -12.33 1.65
N GLY A 174 -7.29 -11.40 1.90
CA GLY A 174 -6.43 -11.35 3.09
C GLY A 174 -4.94 -11.39 2.74
N GLU A 175 -4.13 -11.38 3.79
CA GLU A 175 -2.66 -11.33 3.74
C GLU A 175 -2.04 -12.72 3.76
N TRP A 176 -0.93 -12.87 3.03
CA TRP A 176 -0.18 -14.11 2.91
C TRP A 176 1.32 -13.83 3.05
N LYS A 177 2.03 -14.70 3.75
CA LYS A 177 3.50 -14.70 3.79
C LYS A 177 4.05 -15.72 2.79
N VAL A 178 5.08 -15.36 2.04
CA VAL A 178 5.80 -16.23 1.11
C VAL A 178 7.27 -16.33 1.54
N ASP A 179 7.70 -17.53 1.91
CA ASP A 179 9.07 -17.77 2.36
C ASP A 179 10.11 -17.46 1.26
N LEU A 180 11.12 -16.63 1.59
CA LEU A 180 12.12 -16.13 0.63
C LEU A 180 12.99 -17.21 -0.03
N LYS A 181 13.04 -18.43 0.52
CA LYS A 181 13.92 -19.50 0.02
C LYS A 181 13.14 -20.60 -0.70
N THR A 182 11.93 -20.88 -0.24
CA THR A 182 11.15 -22.04 -0.64
C THR A 182 9.91 -21.68 -1.44
N GLY A 183 9.45 -20.42 -1.38
CA GLY A 183 8.20 -19.98 -2.01
C GLY A 183 6.96 -20.52 -1.32
N LYS A 184 7.10 -21.07 -0.11
CA LYS A 184 5.97 -21.61 0.65
C LYS A 184 5.06 -20.47 1.08
N VAL A 185 3.81 -20.53 0.63
CA VAL A 185 2.75 -19.58 1.00
C VAL A 185 2.04 -20.02 2.27
N THR A 186 1.91 -19.13 3.24
CA THR A 186 1.09 -19.28 4.45
C THR A 186 0.15 -18.10 4.61
N GLN A 187 -1.06 -18.33 5.09
CA GLN A 187 -1.95 -17.23 5.44
C GLN A 187 -1.42 -16.56 6.70
N ASP A 188 -1.37 -15.24 6.71
CA ASP A 188 -1.15 -14.54 7.96
C ASP A 188 -2.49 -14.51 8.71
N HIS A 189 -2.49 -15.08 9.91
CA HIS A 189 -3.64 -15.04 10.79
C HIS A 189 -3.31 -14.02 11.87
N ASP A 190 -3.98 -12.87 11.83
CA ASP A 190 -4.12 -12.00 12.99
C ASP A 190 -4.68 -12.88 14.13
N ASP A 191 -3.82 -13.36 15.03
CA ASP A 191 -4.21 -14.10 16.22
C ASP A 191 -4.99 -13.14 17.16
N ARG A 192 -6.26 -12.86 16.83
CA ARG A 192 -7.25 -12.23 17.72
C ARG A 192 -8.06 -13.30 18.44
N ASP A 193 -7.41 -14.32 18.97
CA ASP A 193 -8.04 -15.27 19.90
C ASP A 193 -7.21 -15.34 21.19
N GLY A 194 -7.18 -14.22 21.91
CA GLY A 194 -6.51 -14.10 23.21
C GLY A 194 -7.46 -13.64 24.30
N GLN A 195 -8.32 -14.56 24.76
CA GLN A 195 -8.97 -14.60 26.07
C GLN A 195 -9.57 -13.28 26.61
N ASP A 196 -10.87 -13.12 26.42
CA ASP A 196 -11.68 -12.43 27.43
C ASP A 196 -11.63 -13.29 28.71
N ASP A 197 -10.73 -12.91 29.61
CA ASP A 197 -10.69 -13.39 30.97
C ASP A 197 -12.06 -13.15 31.60
N ARG A 198 -12.73 -14.27 31.93
CA ARG A 198 -13.89 -14.28 32.81
C ARG A 198 -13.42 -13.93 34.21
N ASP A 199 -13.30 -12.65 34.50
CA ASP A 199 -13.49 -12.15 35.86
C ASP A 199 -15.01 -12.26 36.11
N GLY A 200 -15.53 -13.11 37.00
CA GLY A 200 -14.95 -13.49 38.28
C GLY A 200 -15.33 -12.49 39.37
N ASP A 201 -16.47 -11.81 39.28
CA ASP A 201 -17.04 -11.09 40.44
C ASP A 201 -18.13 -11.95 41.10
N ASP A 202 -17.69 -12.62 42.17
CA ASP A 202 -18.50 -12.96 43.33
C ASP A 202 -19.19 -11.69 43.87
N ASP A 203 -20.51 -11.75 44.08
CA ASP A 203 -21.23 -11.13 45.20
C ASP A 203 -22.64 -11.74 45.39
#